data_AF-A0A8C5FDU7-F1
#
_entry.id   AF-A0A8C5FDU7-F1
#
_cell.length_a   1.000
_cell.length_b   1.000
_cell.length_c   1.000
_cell.angle_alpha   90.00
_cell.angle_beta   90.00
_cell.angle_gamma   90.00
#
_symmetry.space_group_name_H-M   'P 1'
#
loop_
_entity.id
_entity.type
_entity.pdbx_description
1 polymer ?
#
loop_
_entity_poly.entity_id
_entity_poly.type
_entity_poly.pdbx_seq_one_letter_code
_entity_poly.pdbx_strand_id
1 'polypeptide(L)'
;LPVPTLLAWLSAKRALKQNVTEENANRDTRGSCPSFWNEFDTNCYKYIGRQLTWVKAERHCQSLDAHLVSIHRHRWIGFSDVHEEGFWMWSDGSPSDFAFWYQNEPNNHSGTEHCAINTFWAQKGWNDEQCYLTYSSVCKLRKTCP
;
A
#
# COMPACT_ATOMS: atom_id res chain seq x y z
N LEU A 1 -52.78 1.04 0.08
CA LEU A 1 -52.70 -0.24 -0.67
C LEU A 1 -52.39 0.08 -2.12
N PRO A 2 -51.64 -0.74 -2.88
CA PRO A 2 -50.65 -1.74 -2.43
C PRO A 2 -49.37 -1.80 -3.32
N VAL A 3 -48.51 -2.79 -3.03
CA VAL A 3 -47.25 -3.21 -3.71
C VAL A 3 -47.14 -4.75 -3.52
N PRO A 4 -46.54 -5.59 -4.40
CA PRO A 4 -45.72 -5.36 -5.60
C PRO A 4 -46.39 -5.83 -6.92
N THR A 5 -45.71 -5.88 -8.08
CA THR A 5 -44.97 -7.05 -8.61
C THR A 5 -44.20 -6.63 -9.87
N LEU A 6 -42.87 -6.83 -9.98
CA LEU A 6 -42.12 -8.05 -10.34
C LEU A 6 -42.29 -8.51 -11.82
N LEU A 7 -41.13 -8.70 -12.48
CA LEU A 7 -40.92 -9.13 -13.89
C LEU A 7 -41.22 -8.04 -14.96
N ALA A 8 -40.43 -7.87 -16.02
CA ALA A 8 -39.05 -8.31 -16.30
C ALA A 8 -38.44 -7.44 -17.43
N TRP A 9 -37.11 -7.38 -17.47
CA TRP A 9 -36.25 -7.36 -18.67
C TRP A 9 -36.82 -6.81 -19.99
N LEU A 10 -36.23 -5.71 -20.51
CA LEU A 10 -35.57 -5.67 -21.84
C LEU A 10 -35.04 -4.28 -22.19
N SER A 11 -33.78 -4.24 -22.66
CA SER A 11 -33.17 -3.21 -23.54
C SER A 11 -33.02 -1.77 -23.00
N ALA A 12 -31.90 -1.06 -23.22
CA ALA A 12 -30.84 -1.30 -24.20
C ALA A 12 -29.42 -0.99 -23.65
N LYS A 13 -28.59 -2.02 -23.50
CA LYS A 13 -27.14 -1.85 -23.73
C LYS A 13 -26.96 -1.69 -25.25
N ARG A 14 -26.65 -0.48 -25.74
CA ARG A 14 -26.37 -0.27 -27.16
C ARG A 14 -24.99 -0.84 -27.49
N ALA A 15 -24.95 -1.73 -28.47
CA ALA A 15 -23.77 -2.53 -28.79
C ALA A 15 -22.63 -1.71 -29.42
N LEU A 16 -21.41 -2.06 -29.05
CA LEU A 16 -20.33 -2.24 -30.02
C LEU A 16 -20.09 -3.74 -30.13
N LYS A 17 -20.57 -4.36 -31.22
CA LYS A 17 -20.19 -5.72 -31.58
C LYS A 17 -18.84 -5.66 -32.26
N GLN A 18 -17.83 -6.30 -31.68
CA GLN A 18 -16.67 -6.78 -32.42
C GLN A 18 -16.80 -8.29 -32.54
N ASN A 19 -16.76 -8.80 -33.78
CA ASN A 19 -16.76 -10.23 -34.03
C ASN A 19 -15.40 -10.80 -33.58
N VAL A 20 -15.39 -11.57 -32.50
CA VAL A 20 -14.24 -12.37 -32.08
C VAL A 20 -14.62 -13.83 -32.25
N THR A 21 -13.86 -14.55 -33.06
CA THR A 21 -14.00 -16.00 -33.28
C THR A 21 -13.61 -16.78 -32.02
N GLU A 22 -14.17 -17.97 -31.85
CA GLU A 22 -14.09 -18.79 -30.62
C GLU A 22 -12.70 -19.37 -30.29
N GLU A 23 -11.62 -18.86 -30.88
CA GLU A 23 -10.23 -19.24 -30.55
C GLU A 23 -9.53 -18.24 -29.61
N ASN A 24 -10.12 -17.08 -29.29
CA ASN A 24 -9.48 -16.02 -28.50
C ASN A 24 -10.02 -15.87 -27.05
N ALA A 25 -10.52 -16.95 -26.45
CA ALA A 25 -10.90 -17.01 -25.03
C ALA A 25 -9.70 -17.00 -24.05
N ASN A 26 -8.60 -16.31 -24.36
CA ASN A 26 -7.33 -16.38 -23.61
C ASN A 26 -6.52 -15.07 -23.57
N ARG A 27 -7.19 -13.90 -23.53
CA ARG A 27 -6.46 -12.61 -23.52
C ARG A 27 -6.98 -11.47 -22.65
N ASP A 28 -7.87 -11.73 -21.68
CA ASP A 28 -8.35 -10.64 -20.78
C ASP A 28 -8.74 -11.11 -19.36
N THR A 29 -7.79 -11.71 -18.62
CA THR A 29 -7.93 -12.00 -17.16
C THR A 29 -6.61 -11.96 -16.37
N ARG A 30 -5.48 -11.55 -16.97
CA ARG A 30 -4.13 -11.76 -16.41
C ARG A 30 -3.52 -10.54 -15.69
N GLY A 31 -4.32 -9.76 -14.96
CA GLY A 31 -3.83 -8.50 -14.38
C GLY A 31 -4.76 -7.82 -13.39
N SER A 32 -5.51 -8.58 -12.59
CA SER A 32 -6.28 -8.02 -11.48
C SER A 32 -6.22 -8.94 -10.27
N CYS A 33 -6.05 -8.38 -9.08
CA CYS A 33 -6.05 -9.14 -7.84
C CYS A 33 -7.39 -9.84 -7.53
N PRO A 34 -7.39 -10.98 -6.82
CA PRO A 34 -8.63 -11.63 -6.41
C PRO A 34 -9.48 -10.74 -5.48
N SER A 35 -10.79 -10.99 -5.44
CA SER A 35 -11.72 -10.23 -4.58
C SER A 35 -11.25 -10.14 -3.11
N PHE A 36 -11.36 -8.95 -2.53
CA PHE A 36 -10.91 -8.62 -1.17
C PHE A 36 -9.38 -8.71 -0.96
N TRP A 37 -8.60 -8.56 -2.02
CA TRP A 37 -7.18 -8.20 -1.98
C TRP A 37 -7.01 -6.78 -2.54
N ASN A 38 -5.96 -6.08 -2.08
CA ASN A 38 -5.61 -4.75 -2.56
C ASN A 38 -4.43 -4.89 -3.52
N GLU A 39 -4.59 -4.39 -4.73
CA GLU A 39 -3.53 -4.36 -5.73
C GLU A 39 -2.56 -3.21 -5.46
N PHE A 40 -1.26 -3.47 -5.51
CA PHE A 40 -0.22 -2.44 -5.47
C PHE A 40 1.02 -2.94 -6.23
N ASP A 41 1.46 -2.14 -7.21
CA ASP A 41 2.50 -2.55 -8.17
C ASP A 41 2.12 -3.91 -8.80
N THR A 42 3.04 -4.88 -8.91
CA THR A 42 2.75 -6.21 -9.48
C THR A 42 2.17 -7.22 -8.48
N ASN A 43 1.68 -6.78 -7.31
CA ASN A 43 1.41 -7.65 -6.17
C ASN A 43 0.03 -7.43 -5.53
N CYS A 44 -0.49 -8.46 -4.87
CA CYS A 44 -1.76 -8.45 -4.16
C CYS A 44 -1.56 -8.55 -2.64
N TYR A 45 -2.19 -7.66 -1.88
CA TYR A 45 -2.01 -7.54 -0.44
C TYR A 45 -3.32 -7.69 0.34
N LYS A 46 -3.30 -8.49 1.40
CA LYS A 46 -4.45 -8.71 2.29
C LYS A 46 -4.04 -8.68 3.76
N TYR A 47 -4.71 -7.83 4.52
CA TYR A 47 -4.55 -7.75 5.97
C TYR A 47 -5.32 -8.88 6.66
N ILE A 48 -4.65 -9.63 7.53
CA ILE A 48 -5.26 -10.68 8.36
C ILE A 48 -5.33 -10.20 9.81
N GLY A 49 -6.52 -9.81 10.26
CA GLY A 49 -6.74 -9.29 11.62
C GLY A 49 -6.68 -10.32 12.76
N ARG A 50 -6.44 -11.61 12.46
CA ARG A 50 -6.35 -12.67 13.46
C ARG A 50 -4.93 -12.79 14.01
N GLN A 51 -4.78 -12.64 15.32
CA GLN A 51 -3.50 -12.85 16.00
C GLN A 51 -3.07 -14.33 15.92
N LEU A 52 -1.85 -14.56 15.44
CA LEU A 52 -1.26 -15.88 15.20
C LEU A 52 0.23 -15.85 15.53
N THR A 53 0.80 -16.98 15.97
CA THR A 53 2.26 -17.13 16.01
C THR A 53 2.83 -17.17 14.59
N TRP A 54 4.07 -16.73 14.38
CA TRP A 54 4.67 -16.57 13.04
C TRP A 54 4.46 -17.79 12.12
N VAL A 55 4.76 -19.01 12.60
CA VAL A 55 4.58 -20.26 11.82
C VAL A 55 3.10 -20.52 11.47
N LYS A 56 2.16 -20.14 12.34
CA LYS A 56 0.72 -20.25 12.05
C LYS A 56 0.25 -19.16 11.08
N ALA A 57 0.85 -17.98 11.12
CA ALA A 57 0.56 -16.88 10.20
C ALA A 57 1.05 -17.20 8.79
N GLU A 58 2.30 -17.67 8.65
CA GLU A 58 2.87 -18.08 7.36
C GLU A 58 2.08 -19.24 6.72
N ARG A 59 1.79 -20.31 7.48
CA ARG A 59 0.93 -21.40 6.99
C ARG A 59 -0.47 -20.93 6.59
N HIS A 60 -0.99 -19.88 7.22
CA HIS A 60 -2.29 -19.32 6.86
C HIS A 60 -2.22 -18.51 5.57
N CYS A 61 -1.15 -17.74 5.34
CA CYS A 61 -0.89 -17.12 4.04
C CYS A 61 -0.73 -18.17 2.94
N GLN A 62 0.04 -19.23 3.20
CA GLN A 62 0.23 -20.35 2.26
C GLN A 62 -1.09 -21.06 1.91
N SER A 63 -2.02 -21.18 2.87
CA SER A 63 -3.37 -21.71 2.62
C SER A 63 -4.26 -20.83 1.72
N LEU A 64 -3.80 -19.61 1.39
CA LEU A 64 -4.44 -18.66 0.49
C LEU A 64 -3.65 -18.48 -0.82
N ASP A 65 -2.71 -19.38 -1.13
CA ASP A 65 -1.77 -19.30 -2.26
C ASP A 65 -0.89 -18.02 -2.23
N ALA A 66 -0.46 -17.65 -1.02
CA ALA A 66 0.33 -16.44 -0.74
C ALA A 66 1.39 -16.70 0.35
N HIS A 67 2.17 -15.67 0.67
CA HIS A 67 3.16 -15.69 1.76
C HIS A 67 2.94 -14.49 2.70
N LEU A 68 3.58 -14.52 3.88
CA LEU A 68 3.76 -13.28 4.64
C LEU A 68 4.50 -12.26 3.78
N VAL A 69 4.08 -10.99 3.88
CA VAL A 69 4.58 -9.93 2.98
C VAL A 69 6.09 -9.75 3.11
N SER A 70 6.79 -9.82 1.98
CA SER A 70 8.15 -9.35 1.88
C SER A 70 8.17 -7.85 1.55
N ILE A 71 9.03 -7.09 2.25
CA ILE A 71 9.21 -5.66 2.02
C ILE A 71 10.65 -5.45 1.57
N HIS A 72 10.78 -5.05 0.30
CA HIS A 72 12.04 -4.74 -0.33
C HIS A 72 12.02 -3.27 -0.77
N ARG A 73 13.19 -2.62 -0.70
CA ARG A 73 13.45 -1.19 -0.96
C ARG A 73 13.01 -0.24 0.16
N HIS A 74 13.76 0.85 0.26
CA HIS A 74 13.45 2.03 1.06
C HIS A 74 12.17 2.70 0.54
N ARG A 75 11.44 3.38 1.43
CA ARG A 75 10.22 4.10 1.08
C ARG A 75 10.14 5.42 1.80
N TRP A 76 9.72 6.47 1.09
CA TRP A 76 9.39 7.76 1.68
C TRP A 76 8.24 7.60 2.68
N ILE A 77 8.45 8.12 3.88
CA ILE A 77 7.41 8.36 4.89
C ILE A 77 7.20 9.88 5.01
N GLY A 78 6.05 10.29 5.55
CA GLY A 78 5.71 11.71 5.69
C GLY A 78 6.41 12.41 6.86
N PHE A 79 7.69 12.15 7.12
CA PHE A 79 8.46 12.75 8.22
C PHE A 79 9.67 13.49 7.65
N SER A 80 9.85 14.76 8.04
CA SER A 80 10.85 15.66 7.46
C SER A 80 11.15 16.83 8.40
N ASP A 81 12.37 17.36 8.36
CA ASP A 81 12.77 18.60 9.05
C ASP A 81 13.10 19.74 8.07
N VAL A 82 12.75 19.60 6.78
CA VAL A 82 12.95 20.57 5.67
C VAL A 82 12.51 22.02 5.93
N HIS A 83 11.78 22.27 7.02
CA HIS A 83 11.38 23.61 7.46
C HIS A 83 12.38 24.25 8.43
N GLU A 84 13.03 23.46 9.30
CA GLU A 84 13.99 23.88 10.32
C GLU A 84 14.81 22.66 10.75
N GLU A 85 16.12 22.70 10.50
CA GLU A 85 17.08 21.62 10.80
C GLU A 85 16.96 21.09 12.23
N GLY A 86 16.82 19.77 12.37
CA GLY A 86 16.62 19.10 13.66
C GLY A 86 15.19 19.17 14.21
N PHE A 87 14.28 19.94 13.59
CA PHE A 87 12.86 20.02 13.99
C PHE A 87 11.96 19.17 13.09
N TRP A 88 11.94 17.87 13.37
CA TRP A 88 11.19 16.88 12.59
C TRP A 88 9.68 16.96 12.78
N MET A 89 8.94 17.05 11.66
CA MET A 89 7.49 17.16 11.62
C MET A 89 6.84 16.12 10.69
N TRP A 90 5.61 15.72 11.02
CA TRP A 90 4.77 14.91 10.14
C TRP A 90 4.04 15.78 9.11
N SER A 91 4.09 15.38 7.84
CA SER A 91 3.49 16.09 6.71
C SER A 91 1.95 16.13 6.73
N ASP A 92 1.28 15.31 7.55
CA ASP A 92 -0.16 15.41 7.80
C ASP A 92 -0.51 16.24 9.05
N GLY A 93 0.50 16.77 9.74
CA GLY A 93 0.33 17.56 10.97
C GLY A 93 -0.08 16.74 12.20
N SER A 94 0.21 15.43 12.25
CA SER A 94 0.14 14.71 13.54
C SER A 94 1.30 15.13 14.46
N PRO A 95 1.15 15.04 15.80
CA PRO A 95 2.24 15.29 16.73
C PRO A 95 3.50 14.47 16.43
N SER A 96 4.67 15.08 16.68
CA SER A 96 5.99 14.46 16.56
C SER A 96 6.47 13.95 17.93
N ASP A 97 5.69 13.05 18.54
CA ASP A 97 5.94 12.50 19.88
C ASP A 97 6.74 11.18 19.86
N PHE A 98 6.83 10.54 18.69
CA PHE A 98 7.53 9.29 18.47
C PHE A 98 8.36 9.32 17.18
N ALA A 99 9.63 8.93 17.29
CA ALA A 99 10.47 8.63 16.15
C ALA A 99 11.13 7.25 16.30
N PHE A 100 11.20 6.51 15.19
CA PHE A 100 11.80 5.17 15.14
C PHE A 100 13.09 5.19 14.32
N TRP A 101 14.01 6.09 14.67
CA TRP A 101 15.31 6.19 14.01
C TRP A 101 16.12 4.90 14.10
N TYR A 102 16.90 4.63 13.04
CA TYR A 102 17.92 3.59 13.10
C TYR A 102 19.10 4.05 13.98
N GLN A 103 20.01 3.13 14.31
CA GLN A 103 21.12 3.43 15.20
C GLN A 103 22.05 4.49 14.57
N ASN A 104 22.20 5.62 15.27
CA ASN A 104 22.93 6.83 14.87
C ASN A 104 22.19 7.75 13.88
N GLU A 105 20.92 7.47 13.58
CA GLU A 105 20.07 8.38 12.78
C GLU A 105 19.24 9.31 13.68
N PRO A 106 18.83 10.50 13.21
CA PRO A 106 19.21 11.10 11.93
C PRO A 106 20.66 11.62 11.97
N ASN A 107 21.45 11.34 10.93
CA ASN A 107 22.88 11.70 10.88
C ASN A 107 23.17 12.99 10.09
N ASN A 108 22.19 13.47 9.32
CA ASN A 108 22.23 14.55 8.35
C ASN A 108 23.45 14.49 7.42
N HIS A 109 23.54 13.44 6.60
CA HIS A 109 24.72 13.21 5.78
C HIS A 109 24.99 14.37 4.83
N SER A 110 26.21 14.91 4.94
CA SER A 110 26.66 16.10 4.21
C SER A 110 25.81 17.37 4.42
N GLY A 111 24.92 17.41 5.43
CA GLY A 111 24.04 18.56 5.69
C GLY A 111 22.94 18.74 4.64
N THR A 112 22.38 17.63 4.13
CA THR A 112 21.42 17.61 3.01
C THR A 112 20.25 16.63 3.15
N GLU A 113 20.18 15.90 4.27
CA GLU A 113 19.24 14.81 4.48
C GLU A 113 18.05 15.27 5.34
N HIS A 114 16.99 15.75 4.67
CA HIS A 114 15.84 16.38 5.34
C HIS A 114 14.52 15.60 5.23
N CYS A 115 14.55 14.40 4.63
CA CYS A 115 13.37 13.58 4.38
C CYS A 115 13.59 12.16 4.90
N ALA A 116 12.66 11.61 5.69
CA ALA A 116 12.82 10.29 6.25
C ALA A 116 12.41 9.17 5.28
N ILE A 117 13.24 8.15 5.19
CA ILE A 117 12.92 6.84 4.61
C ILE A 117 12.76 5.78 5.70
N ASN A 118 11.83 4.85 5.49
CA ASN A 118 11.79 3.61 6.25
C ASN A 118 12.88 2.65 5.72
N THR A 119 13.82 2.21 6.56
CA THR A 119 14.93 1.34 6.13
C THR A 119 14.56 -0.15 6.15
N PHE A 120 15.38 -0.96 5.47
CA PHE A 120 15.18 -2.40 5.39
C PHE A 120 15.52 -3.11 6.70
N TRP A 121 14.82 -4.20 7.01
CA TRP A 121 14.86 -5.04 8.23
C TRP A 121 16.22 -5.32 8.91
N ALA A 122 17.36 -5.25 8.20
CA ALA A 122 18.69 -5.33 8.80
C ALA A 122 19.04 -4.07 9.63
N GLN A 123 18.58 -2.91 9.17
CA GLN A 123 18.62 -1.62 9.83
C GLN A 123 17.21 -1.32 10.34
N LYS A 124 16.92 -1.71 11.58
CA LYS A 124 15.59 -1.50 12.19
C LYS A 124 15.41 -0.03 12.55
N GLY A 125 14.82 0.75 11.65
CA GLY A 125 14.49 2.14 11.92
C GLY A 125 14.13 2.95 10.68
N TRP A 126 14.32 4.25 10.81
CA TRP A 126 14.29 5.24 9.74
C TRP A 126 15.69 5.83 9.55
N ASN A 127 15.94 6.35 8.35
CA ASN A 127 17.12 7.13 7.98
C ASN A 127 16.60 8.46 7.44
N ASP A 128 17.22 9.56 7.80
CA ASP A 128 17.10 10.80 7.06
C ASP A 128 17.84 10.67 5.72
N GLU A 129 17.35 11.32 4.67
CA GLU A 129 17.81 11.02 3.31
C GLU A 129 17.56 12.24 2.41
N GLN A 130 18.32 12.32 1.33
CA GLN A 130 18.31 13.45 0.40
C GLN A 130 16.96 13.50 -0.34
N CYS A 131 16.14 14.50 -0.03
CA CYS A 131 14.76 14.64 -0.50
C CYS A 131 14.57 14.58 -2.04
N TYR A 132 15.62 14.81 -2.82
CA TYR A 132 15.59 14.76 -4.29
C TYR A 132 15.78 13.35 -4.88
N LEU A 133 16.06 12.34 -4.05
CA LEU A 133 16.17 10.95 -4.48
C LEU A 133 14.81 10.32 -4.78
N THR A 134 14.82 9.21 -5.55
CA THR A 134 13.60 8.56 -6.02
C THR A 134 13.33 7.27 -5.26
N TYR A 135 12.40 7.32 -4.30
CA TYR A 135 11.85 6.16 -3.60
C TYR A 135 10.33 6.08 -3.75
N SER A 136 9.76 4.89 -3.59
CA SER A 136 8.30 4.72 -3.51
C SER A 136 7.77 5.30 -2.19
N SER A 137 6.61 5.95 -2.20
CA SER A 137 5.99 6.52 -0.99
C SER A 137 4.94 5.61 -0.36
N VAL A 138 4.75 5.71 0.97
CA VAL A 138 3.60 5.09 1.67
C VAL A 138 2.61 6.17 2.09
N CYS A 139 1.41 6.16 1.50
CA CYS A 139 0.36 7.14 1.78
C CYS A 139 -0.56 6.71 2.94
N LYS A 140 -0.95 7.66 3.80
CA LYS A 140 -1.91 7.48 4.91
C LYS A 140 -3.15 8.35 4.66
N LEU A 141 -4.33 7.73 4.56
CA LEU A 141 -5.61 8.46 4.56
C LEU A 141 -6.16 8.52 6.00
N ARG A 142 -6.49 9.72 6.49
CA ARG A 142 -7.21 9.88 7.76
C ARG A 142 -8.65 9.38 7.59
N LYS A 143 -9.09 8.49 8.49
CA LYS A 143 -10.50 8.09 8.56
C LYS A 143 -11.31 9.24 9.16
N THR A 144 -12.12 9.89 8.34
CA THR A 144 -13.22 10.73 8.84
C THR A 144 -14.38 9.82 9.24
N CYS A 145 -14.90 9.95 10.45
CA CYS A 145 -16.22 9.42 10.76
C CYS A 145 -17.26 10.20 9.91
N PRO A 146 -18.24 9.51 9.28
CA PRO A 146 -19.36 10.17 8.60
C PRO A 146 -20.23 11.02 9.54
#